data_AF-A0A2X2SW08-F1
#
_entry.id   AF-A0A2X2SW08-F1
#
_cell.length_a   1.000
_cell.length_b   1.000
_cell.length_c   1.000
_cell.angle_alpha   90.00
_cell.angle_beta   90.00
_cell.angle_gamma   90.00
#
_symmetry.space_group_name_H-M   'P 1'
#
loop_
_entity.id
_entity.type
_entity.pdbx_description
1 polymer ?
#
loop_
_entity_poly.entity_id
_entity_poly.type
_entity_poly.pdbx_seq_one_letter_code
_entity_poly.pdbx_strand_id
1 'polypeptide(L)'
;MIKTPEPPQKTVELIGAWQMESSTIDGKPKTVSECTLKETIVFTEKTIERLSFKKRDGKCSYEKQDLLTYTLSGNTFTTKDGTTTFTITEG
;
A
#
# COMPACT_ATOMS: atom_id res chain seq x y z
N MET A 1 -6.10 -17.22 -34.25
CA MET A 1 -5.46 -17.40 -32.91
C MET A 1 -6.15 -16.43 -31.97
N ILE A 2 -6.95 -16.92 -31.03
CA ILE A 2 -7.62 -16.06 -30.05
C ILE A 2 -6.54 -15.70 -29.03
N LYS A 3 -6.04 -14.45 -29.05
CA LYS A 3 -5.24 -13.93 -27.93
C LYS A 3 -6.18 -13.90 -26.72
N THR A 4 -5.98 -14.81 -25.78
CA THR A 4 -6.53 -14.69 -24.43
C THR A 4 -6.23 -13.28 -23.92
N PRO A 5 -7.21 -12.53 -23.38
CA PRO A 5 -6.91 -11.23 -22.80
C PRO A 5 -6.01 -11.47 -21.60
N GLU A 6 -4.81 -10.91 -21.67
CA GLU A 6 -3.86 -10.88 -20.56
C GLU A 6 -4.58 -10.32 -19.33
N PRO A 7 -4.51 -10.97 -18.16
CA PRO A 7 -5.02 -10.38 -16.93
C PRO A 7 -4.44 -8.96 -16.79
N PRO A 8 -5.21 -7.99 -16.29
CA PRO A 8 -4.81 -6.58 -16.33
C PRO A 8 -3.43 -6.38 -15.69
N GLN A 9 -2.50 -5.87 -16.50
CA GLN A 9 -1.10 -5.57 -16.23
C GLN A 9 -0.85 -4.88 -14.87
N LYS A 10 -1.81 -4.08 -14.41
CA LYS A 10 -1.79 -3.37 -13.12
C LYS A 10 -1.66 -4.26 -11.88
N THR A 11 -2.03 -5.54 -11.98
CA THR A 11 -1.88 -6.50 -10.88
C THR A 11 -0.42 -6.70 -10.50
N VAL A 12 0.46 -6.76 -11.50
CA VAL A 12 1.90 -6.98 -11.29
C VAL A 12 2.57 -5.72 -10.74
N GLU A 13 2.14 -4.54 -11.18
CA GLU A 13 2.74 -3.26 -10.78
C GLU A 13 2.48 -2.90 -9.31
N LEU A 14 1.34 -3.31 -8.74
CA LEU A 14 1.02 -3.04 -7.32
C LEU A 14 1.81 -3.93 -6.35
N ILE A 15 2.13 -5.16 -6.78
CA ILE A 15 2.82 -6.15 -5.93
C ILE A 15 4.23 -5.66 -5.62
N GLY A 16 4.56 -5.59 -4.32
CA GLY A 16 5.83 -5.05 -3.86
C GLY A 16 5.72 -4.42 -2.48
N ALA A 17 6.85 -3.87 -2.02
CA ALA A 17 6.94 -3.12 -0.77
C ALA A 17 6.96 -1.62 -1.07
N TRP A 18 6.03 -0.88 -0.49
CA TRP A 18 5.85 0.56 -0.67
C TRP A 18 6.07 1.27 0.65
N GLN A 19 7.00 2.22 0.68
CA GLN A 19 7.27 3.06 1.82
C GLN A 19 6.60 4.43 1.65
N MET A 20 6.08 5.00 2.74
CA MET A 20 5.47 6.32 2.71
C MET A 20 6.52 7.41 2.52
N GLU A 21 6.36 8.24 1.48
CA GLU A 21 7.21 9.42 1.27
C GLU A 21 6.58 10.70 1.81
N SER A 22 5.27 10.85 1.64
CA SER A 22 4.53 12.03 2.09
C SER A 22 3.04 11.73 2.24
N SER A 23 2.31 12.68 2.83
CA SER A 23 0.86 12.63 2.92
C SER A 23 0.28 14.00 2.60
N THR A 24 -0.79 14.02 1.83
CA THR A 24 -1.53 15.24 1.47
C THR A 24 -3.00 15.00 1.80
N ILE A 25 -3.62 15.91 2.55
CA ILE A 25 -5.05 15.86 2.87
C ILE A 25 -5.69 17.16 2.37
N ASP A 26 -6.76 17.05 1.59
CA ASP A 26 -7.46 18.18 0.98
C ASP A 26 -6.53 19.13 0.20
N GLY A 27 -5.56 18.55 -0.52
CA GLY A 27 -4.58 19.28 -1.33
C GLY A 27 -3.46 19.96 -0.53
N LYS A 28 -3.43 19.80 0.81
CA LYS A 28 -2.39 20.39 1.67
C LYS A 28 -1.42 19.32 2.18
N PRO A 29 -0.09 19.55 2.09
CA PRO A 29 0.88 18.65 2.68
C PRO A 29 0.63 18.51 4.19
N LYS A 30 0.57 17.28 4.66
CA LYS A 30 0.45 16.93 6.07
C LYS A 30 1.82 16.59 6.61
N THR A 31 2.22 17.25 7.69
CA THR A 31 3.42 16.87 8.43
C THR A 31 3.22 15.49 9.04
N VAL A 32 4.11 14.58 8.70
CA VAL A 32 4.16 13.20 9.21
C VAL A 32 5.45 13.01 9.99
N SER A 33 5.42 12.15 11.01
CA SER A 33 6.62 11.92 11.84
C SER A 33 7.66 11.08 11.08
N GLU A 34 8.93 11.17 11.49
CA GLU A 34 10.01 10.34 10.92
C GLU A 34 9.73 8.84 11.04
N CYS A 35 9.05 8.39 12.11
CA CYS A 35 8.64 7.00 12.22
C CYS A 35 7.49 6.68 11.27
N THR A 36 6.55 7.61 11.06
CA THR A 36 5.45 7.42 10.11
C THR A 36 5.96 7.29 8.67
N LEU A 37 7.01 8.02 8.29
CA LEU A 37 7.68 7.87 6.99
C LEU A 37 8.32 6.49 6.80
N LYS A 38 8.56 5.73 7.88
CA LYS A 38 9.04 4.35 7.79
C LYS A 38 7.92 3.35 7.55
N GLU A 39 6.65 3.77 7.65
CA GLU A 39 5.52 2.89 7.37
C GLU A 39 5.67 2.24 5.99
N THR A 40 5.54 0.92 5.99
CA THR A 40 5.71 0.10 4.80
C THR A 40 4.46 -0.74 4.60
N ILE A 41 3.93 -0.74 3.39
CA ILE A 41 2.82 -1.59 2.97
C ILE A 41 3.36 -2.57 1.95
N VAL A 42 3.15 -3.86 2.20
CA VAL A 42 3.58 -4.94 1.30
C VAL A 42 2.34 -5.56 0.68
N PHE A 43 2.22 -5.42 -0.64
CA PHE A 43 1.20 -6.09 -1.43
C PHE A 43 1.78 -7.40 -1.98
N THR A 44 1.14 -8.52 -1.67
CA THR A 44 1.37 -9.81 -2.31
C THR A 44 0.23 -10.08 -3.30
N GLU A 45 0.21 -11.22 -3.98
CA GLU A 45 -0.88 -11.57 -4.90
C GLU A 45 -2.28 -11.54 -4.27
N LYS A 46 -2.41 -11.75 -2.95
CA LYS A 46 -3.71 -11.93 -2.27
C LYS A 46 -3.81 -11.23 -0.92
N THR A 47 -2.69 -10.74 -0.38
CA THR A 47 -2.65 -10.15 0.96
C THR A 47 -1.94 -8.82 0.99
N ILE A 48 -2.37 -7.96 1.89
CA ILE A 48 -1.72 -6.73 2.27
C ILE A 48 -1.15 -6.94 3.67
N GLU A 49 0.12 -6.61 3.85
CA GLU A 49 0.77 -6.54 5.15
C GLU A 49 1.18 -5.10 5.43
N ARG A 50 0.88 -4.60 6.64
CA ARG A 50 1.30 -3.27 7.07
C ARG A 50 2.27 -3.35 8.23
N LEU A 51 3.41 -2.70 8.06
CA LEU A 51 4.43 -2.48 9.09
C LEU A 51 4.25 -1.06 9.61
N SER A 52 3.58 -0.90 10.76
CA SER A 52 3.38 0.41 11.36
C SER A 52 4.48 0.73 12.35
N PHE A 53 5.15 1.87 12.16
CA PHE A 53 6.28 2.28 12.97
C PHE A 53 5.84 3.35 13.96
N LYS A 54 6.17 3.14 15.24
CA LYS A 54 5.93 4.08 16.33
C LYS A 54 7.24 4.35 17.07
N LYS A 55 7.36 5.56 17.61
CA LYS A 55 8.51 5.94 18.44
C LYS A 55 8.35 5.30 19.82
N ARG A 56 9.34 4.49 20.23
CA ARG A 56 9.49 3.94 21.58
C ARG A 56 10.93 4.12 22.01
N ASP A 57 11.14 4.65 23.22
CA ASP A 57 12.48 4.87 23.79
C ASP A 57 13.44 5.62 22.85
N GLY A 58 12.92 6.63 22.14
CA GLY A 58 13.70 7.45 21.20
C GLY A 58 13.96 6.81 19.83
N LYS A 59 13.61 5.53 19.61
CA LYS A 59 13.81 4.82 18.34
C LYS A 59 12.49 4.45 17.69
N CYS A 60 12.47 4.32 16.36
CA CYS A 60 11.29 3.78 15.66
C CYS A 60 11.31 2.25 15.74
N SER A 61 10.27 1.68 16.33
CA SER A 61 10.01 0.24 16.35
C SER A 61 8.73 -0.06 15.59
N TYR A 62 8.66 -1.18 14.88
CA TYR A 62 7.46 -1.57 14.15
C TYR A 62 6.62 -2.60 14.93
N GLU A 63 5.32 -2.56 14.67
CA GLU A 63 4.40 -3.65 14.90
C GLU A 63 3.93 -4.15 13.55
N LYS A 64 4.06 -5.46 13.30
CA LYS A 64 3.41 -6.10 12.16
C LYS A 64 1.91 -6.17 12.44
N GLN A 65 1.11 -5.66 11.51
CA GLN A 65 -0.34 -5.79 11.59
C GLN A 65 -0.80 -7.11 10.96
N ASP A 66 -2.03 -7.51 11.28
CA ASP A 66 -2.64 -8.69 10.70
C ASP A 66 -2.65 -8.62 9.17
N LEU A 67 -2.39 -9.76 8.54
CA LEU A 67 -2.50 -9.91 7.10
C LEU A 67 -3.94 -9.69 6.66
N LEU A 68 -4.15 -8.73 5.77
CA LEU A 68 -5.46 -8.42 5.20
C LEU A 68 -5.57 -9.06 3.83
N THR A 69 -6.55 -9.94 3.64
CA THR A 69 -6.88 -10.45 2.30
C THR A 69 -7.54 -9.36 1.47
N TYR A 70 -7.23 -9.33 0.17
CA TYR A 70 -7.86 -8.39 -0.74
C TYR A 70 -8.17 -9.02 -2.11
N THR A 71 -9.08 -8.39 -2.83
CA THR A 71 -9.32 -8.67 -4.26
C THR A 71 -8.94 -7.44 -5.08
N LEU A 72 -8.40 -7.67 -6.28
CA LEU A 72 -8.03 -6.62 -7.22
C LEU A 72 -8.95 -6.64 -8.43
N SER A 73 -9.45 -5.46 -8.80
CA SER A 73 -10.18 -5.25 -10.05
C SER A 73 -9.69 -3.95 -10.69
N GLY A 74 -8.94 -4.07 -11.78
CA GLY A 74 -8.32 -2.93 -12.44
C GLY A 74 -7.36 -2.19 -11.51
N ASN A 75 -7.67 -0.94 -11.17
CA ASN A 75 -6.89 -0.06 -10.28
C ASN A 75 -7.54 0.10 -8.90
N THR A 76 -8.37 -0.85 -8.51
CA THR A 76 -9.12 -0.79 -7.25
C THR A 76 -8.90 -2.09 -6.49
N PHE A 77 -8.48 -1.98 -5.23
CA PHE A 77 -8.42 -3.11 -4.32
C PHE A 77 -9.52 -3.01 -3.26
N THR A 78 -10.11 -4.16 -2.92
CA THR A 78 -11.15 -4.26 -1.90
C THR A 78 -10.68 -5.17 -0.78
N THR A 79 -10.81 -4.69 0.44
CA THR A 79 -10.56 -5.42 1.69
C THR A 79 -11.86 -5.51 2.51
N LYS A 80 -11.80 -6.19 3.67
CA LYS A 80 -12.91 -6.16 4.64
C LYS A 80 -13.24 -4.74 5.13
N ASP A 81 -12.27 -3.83 5.07
CA ASP A 81 -12.37 -2.46 5.60
C ASP A 81 -12.84 -1.45 4.53
N GLY A 82 -13.04 -1.90 3.29
CA GLY A 82 -13.56 -1.09 2.20
C GLY A 82 -12.76 -1.20 0.90
N THR A 83 -13.08 -0.32 -0.03
CA THR A 83 -12.57 -0.31 -1.40
C THR A 83 -11.74 0.94 -1.63
N THR A 84 -10.54 0.79 -2.19
CA THR A 84 -9.60 1.88 -2.46
C THR A 84 -9.14 1.83 -3.91
N THR A 85 -9.20 2.97 -4.60
CA THR A 85 -8.66 3.15 -5.94
C THR A 85 -7.27 3.77 -5.85
N PHE A 86 -6.33 3.26 -6.64
CA PHE A 86 -4.94 3.72 -6.67
C PHE A 86 -4.50 4.12 -8.08
N THR A 87 -3.41 4.88 -8.13
CA THR A 87 -2.69 5.24 -9.35
C THR A 87 -1.22 5.04 -9.07
N ILE A 88 -0.52 4.36 -9.97
CA ILE A 88 0.94 4.23 -9.93
C ILE A 88 1.49 5.26 -10.91
N THR A 89 2.37 6.12 -10.42
CA THR A 89 3.09 7.11 -11.22
C THR A 89 4.57 6.78 -11.14
N GLU A 90 5.23 6.60 -12.28
CA GLU A 90 6.70 6.56 -12.32
C GLU A 90 7.23 7.95 -11.93
N GLY A 91 8.21 7.98 -11.02
CA GLY A 91 8.84 9.20 -10.51
C GLY A 91 9.87 9.79 -11.45
#